data_AF-A0A8T5IDX0-F1
#
_entry.id   AF-A0A8T5IDX0-F1
#
_cell.length_a   1.000
_cell.length_b   1.000
_cell.length_c   1.000
_cell.angle_alpha   90.00
_cell.angle_beta   90.00
_cell.angle_gamma   90.00
#
_symmetry.space_group_name_H-M   'P 1'
#
loop_
_entity.id
_entity.type
_entity.pdbx_description
1 polymer ?
#
loop_
_entity_poly.entity_id
_entity_poly.type
_entity_poly.pdbx_seq_one_letter_code
_entity_poly.pdbx_strand_id
1 'polypeptide(L)'
;MQHLRTNLLLSSIICLVIGAMFIISKEDLGLSIGAPISFLGLIIFIWGISINEENTGWSKEKIANWIPDAEEMADAGRIMYRVDTTLDEPIITTVLCGSCGNISEQEGVKPKAFNCPTCSKKLWEEE
;
A
#
# COMPACT_ATOMS: atom_id res chain seq x y z
N MET A 1 -11.41 -9.06 -0.18
CA MET A 1 -10.51 -10.12 -0.71
C MET A 1 -9.23 -9.46 -1.20
N GLN A 2 -8.17 -9.46 -0.38
CA GLN A 2 -6.99 -8.58 -0.54
C GLN A 2 -6.12 -8.86 -1.78
N HIS A 3 -6.35 -9.98 -2.48
CA HIS A 3 -5.58 -10.37 -3.67
C HIS A 3 -6.48 -10.89 -4.80
N LEU A 4 -7.70 -10.38 -4.92
CA LEU A 4 -8.68 -10.88 -5.89
C LEU A 4 -8.16 -10.84 -7.34
N ARG A 5 -7.62 -9.70 -7.76
CA ARG A 5 -7.09 -9.49 -9.12
C ARG A 5 -5.94 -10.47 -9.41
N THR A 6 -4.94 -10.50 -8.53
CA THR A 6 -3.78 -11.41 -8.65
C THR A 6 -4.21 -12.87 -8.73
N ASN A 7 -5.16 -13.30 -7.91
CA ASN A 7 -5.66 -14.67 -7.92
C ASN A 7 -6.40 -15.02 -9.21
N LEU A 8 -7.19 -14.09 -9.76
CA LEU A 8 -7.87 -14.28 -11.06
C LEU A 8 -6.86 -14.38 -12.20
N LEU A 9 -5.85 -13.51 -12.23
CA LEU A 9 -4.80 -13.54 -13.25
C LEU A 9 -3.99 -14.84 -13.19
N LEU A 10 -3.57 -15.29 -11.99
CA LEU A 10 -2.88 -16.57 -11.82
C LEU A 10 -3.76 -17.76 -12.25
N SER A 11 -5.02 -17.78 -11.82
CA SER A 11 -5.97 -18.83 -12.20
C SER A 11 -6.17 -18.89 -13.72
N SER A 12 -6.31 -17.74 -14.37
CA SER A 12 -6.46 -17.67 -15.84
C SER A 12 -5.25 -18.22 -16.59
N ILE A 13 -4.03 -17.89 -16.15
CA ILE A 13 -2.79 -18.40 -16.75
C ILE A 13 -2.74 -19.93 -16.60
N ILE A 14 -3.07 -20.45 -15.43
CA ILE A 14 -3.11 -21.90 -15.17
C ILE A 14 -4.11 -22.58 -16.11
N CYS A 15 -5.34 -22.05 -16.22
CA CYS A 15 -6.34 -22.58 -17.14
C CYS A 15 -5.86 -22.56 -18.60
N LEU A 16 -5.26 -21.45 -19.06
CA LEU A 16 -4.76 -21.34 -20.43
C LEU A 16 -3.64 -22.34 -20.72
N VAL A 17 -2.69 -22.50 -19.79
CA VAL A 17 -1.58 -23.46 -19.93
C VAL A 17 -2.10 -24.90 -19.94
N ILE A 18 -2.99 -25.25 -19.02
CA ILE A 18 -3.59 -26.60 -18.96
C ILE A 18 -4.39 -26.89 -20.23
N GLY A 19 -5.27 -25.97 -20.65
CA GLY A 19 -6.06 -26.15 -21.86
C GLY A 19 -5.20 -26.28 -23.12
N ALA A 20 -4.12 -25.50 -23.23
CA ALA A 20 -3.15 -25.61 -24.32
C ALA A 20 -2.44 -26.96 -24.33
N MET A 21 -2.04 -27.50 -23.16
CA MET A 21 -1.43 -28.84 -23.07
C MET A 21 -2.36 -29.93 -23.60
N PHE A 22 -3.65 -29.88 -23.26
CA PHE A 22 -4.65 -30.82 -23.78
C PHE A 22 -4.87 -30.70 -25.30
N ILE A 23 -4.82 -29.49 -25.85
CA ILE A 23 -4.96 -29.29 -27.29
C ILE A 23 -3.72 -29.83 -28.04
N ILE A 24 -2.52 -29.63 -27.48
CA ILE A 24 -1.25 -30.05 -28.08
C ILE A 24 -1.05 -31.57 -28.00
N SER A 25 -1.59 -32.24 -26.98
CA SER A 25 -1.42 -33.70 -26.80
C SER A 25 -2.04 -34.53 -27.93
N LYS A 26 -2.89 -33.94 -28.79
CA LYS A 26 -3.56 -34.60 -29.94
C LYS A 26 -4.35 -35.85 -29.56
N GLU A 27 -4.77 -35.97 -28.31
CA GLU A 27 -5.71 -37.00 -27.88
C GLU A 27 -7.10 -36.69 -28.44
N ASP A 28 -7.91 -37.73 -28.67
CA ASP A 28 -9.27 -37.57 -29.23
C ASP A 28 -10.15 -36.63 -28.39
N LEU A 29 -9.88 -36.53 -27.09
CA LEU A 29 -10.58 -35.65 -26.15
C LEU A 29 -9.92 -34.27 -25.96
N GLY A 30 -8.73 -34.05 -26.54
CA GLY A 30 -7.91 -32.86 -26.32
C GLY A 30 -8.61 -31.56 -26.72
N LEU A 31 -9.35 -31.56 -27.83
CA LEU A 31 -10.15 -30.41 -28.25
C LEU A 31 -11.43 -30.24 -27.42
N SER A 32 -12.09 -31.35 -27.04
CA SER A 32 -13.35 -31.33 -26.30
C SER A 32 -13.17 -30.83 -24.86
N ILE A 33 -12.02 -31.10 -24.25
CA ILE A 33 -11.68 -30.70 -22.88
C ILE A 33 -10.81 -29.44 -22.87
N GLY A 34 -9.79 -29.36 -23.73
CA GLY A 34 -8.85 -28.25 -23.75
C GLY A 34 -9.48 -26.93 -24.19
N ALA A 35 -10.32 -26.95 -25.23
CA ALA A 35 -10.97 -25.73 -25.74
C ALA A 35 -11.86 -25.02 -24.69
N PRO A 36 -12.77 -25.68 -23.96
CA PRO A 36 -13.57 -25.00 -22.93
C PRO A 36 -12.73 -24.52 -21.74
N ILE A 37 -11.69 -25.26 -21.34
CA ILE A 37 -10.77 -24.82 -20.27
C ILE A 37 -10.04 -23.54 -20.68
N SER A 38 -9.49 -23.50 -21.90
CA SER A 38 -8.83 -22.31 -22.43
C SER A 38 -9.80 -21.14 -22.59
N PHE A 39 -11.03 -21.39 -23.04
CA PHE A 39 -12.05 -20.36 -23.19
C PHE A 39 -12.43 -19.74 -21.83
N LEU A 40 -12.63 -20.58 -20.81
CA LEU A 40 -12.88 -20.10 -19.46
C LEU A 40 -11.69 -19.30 -18.91
N GLY A 41 -10.46 -19.77 -19.15
CA GLY A 41 -9.24 -19.04 -18.78
C GLY A 41 -9.19 -17.64 -19.40
N LEU A 42 -9.57 -17.51 -20.68
CA LEU A 42 -9.63 -16.22 -21.37
C LEU A 42 -10.66 -15.26 -20.77
N ILE A 43 -11.84 -15.77 -20.39
CA ILE A 43 -12.87 -14.98 -19.70
C ILE A 43 -12.35 -14.47 -18.35
N ILE A 44 -11.74 -15.36 -17.56
CA ILE A 44 -11.18 -15.01 -16.24
C ILE A 44 -10.06 -13.98 -16.40
N PHE A 45 -9.23 -14.10 -17.45
CA PHE A 45 -8.15 -13.15 -17.73
C PHE A 45 -8.68 -11.74 -18.03
N ILE A 46 -9.68 -11.63 -18.91
CA ILE A 46 -10.32 -10.34 -19.25
C ILE A 46 -10.95 -9.73 -17.99
N TRP A 47 -11.64 -10.54 -17.18
CA TRP A 47 -12.22 -10.07 -15.94
C TRP A 47 -11.17 -9.61 -14.92
N GLY A 48 -10.08 -10.37 -14.77
CA GLY A 48 -8.97 -10.02 -13.91
C GLY A 48 -8.30 -8.70 -14.30
N ILE A 49 -8.10 -8.45 -15.61
CA ILE A 49 -7.57 -7.17 -16.10
C ILE A 49 -8.56 -6.03 -15.86
N SER A 50 -9.87 -6.27 -16.00
CA SER A 50 -10.91 -5.26 -15.79
C SER A 50 -11.06 -4.83 -14.33
N ILE A 51 -10.51 -5.56 -13.36
CA ILE A 51 -10.52 -5.17 -11.96
C ILE A 51 -9.42 -4.13 -11.75
N ASN A 52 -9.82 -2.90 -11.44
CA ASN A 52 -8.91 -1.93 -10.86
C ASN A 52 -8.55 -2.41 -9.45
N GLU A 53 -7.29 -2.79 -9.22
CA GLU A 53 -6.74 -2.74 -7.87
C GLU A 53 -6.69 -1.26 -7.49
N GLU A 54 -7.76 -0.78 -6.86
CA GLU A 54 -7.62 0.39 -6.01
C GLU A 54 -6.51 0.07 -5.02
N ASN A 55 -5.43 0.84 -5.16
CA ASN A 55 -4.16 0.77 -4.47
C ASN A 55 -4.29 0.11 -3.10
N THR A 56 -3.46 -0.89 -2.84
CA THR A 56 -3.29 -1.55 -1.54
C THR A 56 -2.82 -0.61 -0.42
N GLY A 57 -2.80 0.69 -0.66
CA GLY A 57 -2.63 1.76 0.31
C GLY A 57 -3.89 1.99 1.13
N TRP A 58 -3.79 2.85 2.14
CA TRP A 58 -4.95 3.27 2.91
C TRP A 58 -5.85 4.20 2.08
N SER A 59 -7.14 4.25 2.39
CA SER A 59 -8.03 5.24 1.77
C SER A 59 -7.55 6.66 2.09
N LYS A 60 -7.82 7.63 1.20
CA LYS A 60 -7.47 9.05 1.45
C LYS A 60 -7.99 9.55 2.80
N GLU A 61 -9.20 9.11 3.19
CA GLU A 61 -9.80 9.42 4.49
C GLU A 61 -9.03 8.78 5.66
N LYS A 62 -8.57 7.54 5.51
CA LYS A 62 -7.78 6.87 6.54
C LYS A 62 -6.37 7.47 6.66
N ILE A 63 -5.78 7.94 5.56
CA ILE A 63 -4.50 8.67 5.56
C ILE A 63 -4.67 10.03 6.25
N ALA A 64 -5.72 10.78 5.90
CA ALA A 64 -5.98 12.10 6.46
C ALA A 64 -6.27 12.07 7.97
N ASN A 65 -6.89 11.02 8.47
CA ASN A 65 -7.21 10.86 9.89
C ASN A 65 -6.13 10.09 10.68
N TRP A 66 -5.00 9.77 10.05
CA TRP A 66 -3.95 9.03 10.74
C TRP A 66 -3.10 9.96 11.61
N ILE A 67 -2.94 9.60 12.88
CA ILE A 67 -2.12 10.30 13.87
C ILE A 67 -1.28 9.25 14.62
N PRO A 68 0.01 9.50 14.89
CA PRO A 68 0.83 8.59 15.67
C PRO A 68 0.35 8.51 17.13
N ASP A 69 0.56 7.35 17.76
CA ASP A 69 0.29 7.19 19.19
C ASP A 69 1.16 8.15 20.01
N ALA A 70 0.53 8.86 20.94
CA ALA A 70 1.20 9.78 21.85
C ALA A 70 1.94 8.97 22.93
N GLU A 71 3.25 8.79 22.75
CA GLU A 71 4.12 8.18 23.74
C GLU A 71 5.08 9.22 24.34
N GLU A 72 5.17 9.23 25.67
CA GLU A 72 6.21 9.98 26.37
C GLU A 72 7.56 9.31 26.11
N MET A 73 8.44 10.00 25.40
CA MET A 73 9.81 9.52 25.17
C MET A 73 10.66 9.84 26.40
N ALA A 74 11.33 8.82 26.95
CA ALA A 74 12.26 9.00 28.05
C ALA A 74 13.39 9.97 27.68
N ASP A 75 13.78 10.82 28.64
CA ASP A 75 14.84 11.79 28.43
C ASP A 75 16.21 11.09 28.29
N ALA A 76 16.79 11.19 27.09
CA ALA A 76 18.08 10.57 26.75
C ALA A 76 19.24 11.59 26.76
N GLY A 77 19.09 12.75 27.39
CA GLY A 77 20.10 13.82 27.41
C GLY A 77 20.18 14.63 26.11
N ARG A 78 19.24 14.40 25.19
CA ARG A 78 19.02 15.16 23.95
C ARG A 78 17.52 15.27 23.69
N ILE A 79 17.11 16.32 22.96
CA ILE A 79 15.70 16.49 22.59
C ILE A 79 15.34 15.39 21.59
N MET A 80 14.49 14.45 22.03
CA MET A 80 13.95 13.40 21.18
C MET A 80 12.70 13.93 20.46
N TYR A 81 12.51 13.49 19.21
CA TYR A 81 11.33 13.78 18.41
C TYR A 81 11.09 12.65 17.40
N ARG A 82 9.84 12.45 17.02
CA ARG A 82 9.44 11.51 15.96
C ARG A 82 8.79 12.29 14.84
N VAL A 83 9.17 11.97 13.61
CA VAL A 83 8.61 12.58 12.39
C VAL A 83 8.11 11.45 11.52
N ASP A 84 6.81 11.45 11.23
CA ASP A 84 6.19 10.51 10.29
C ASP A 84 5.60 11.33 9.14
N THR A 85 5.91 10.97 7.91
CA THR A 85 5.35 11.59 6.70
C THR A 85 4.59 10.53 5.92
N THR A 86 3.35 10.83 5.55
CA THR A 86 2.55 9.94 4.70
C THR A 86 3.19 9.83 3.31
N LEU A 87 3.24 8.61 2.76
CA LEU A 87 3.82 8.34 1.44
C LEU A 87 2.84 8.59 0.29
N ASP A 88 1.54 8.42 0.58
CA ASP A 88 0.44 8.60 -0.36
C ASP A 88 -0.35 9.88 -0.04
N GLU A 89 -1.05 10.43 -1.02
CA GLU A 89 -1.88 11.62 -0.81
C GLU A 89 -2.99 11.40 0.23
N PRO A 90 -3.24 12.39 1.11
CA PRO A 90 -2.53 13.66 1.25
C PRO A 90 -1.15 13.50 1.92
N ILE A 91 -0.13 14.18 1.38
CA ILE A 91 1.22 14.20 1.97
C ILE A 91 1.19 15.12 3.19
N ILE A 92 1.24 14.54 4.38
CA ILE A 92 1.16 15.20 5.67
C ILE A 92 2.31 14.68 6.53
N THR A 93 2.99 15.58 7.22
CA THR A 93 4.03 15.26 8.19
C THR A 93 3.51 15.51 9.60
N THR A 94 3.46 14.46 10.41
CA THR A 94 3.16 14.54 11.85
C THR A 94 4.45 14.54 12.65
N VAL A 95 4.58 15.47 13.59
CA VAL A 95 5.76 15.64 14.43
C VAL A 95 5.37 15.51 15.90
N LEU A 96 5.92 14.51 16.58
CA LEU A 96 5.79 14.31 18.02
C LEU A 96 7.01 14.88 18.73
N CYS A 97 6.79 15.87 19.60
CA CYS A 97 7.82 16.46 20.44
C CYS A 97 8.04 15.62 21.70
N GLY A 98 9.19 14.98 21.84
CA GLY A 98 9.51 14.13 23.01
C GLY A 98 9.62 14.90 24.32
N SER A 99 9.83 16.22 24.32
CA SER A 99 9.95 17.00 25.56
C SER A 99 8.64 17.48 26.17
N CYS A 100 7.55 17.54 25.39
CA CYS A 100 6.25 18.01 25.89
C CYS A 100 5.06 17.14 25.43
N GLY A 101 5.31 16.08 24.66
CA GLY A 101 4.26 15.19 24.15
C GLY A 101 3.39 15.79 23.06
N ASN A 102 3.65 17.02 22.59
CA ASN A 102 2.82 17.67 21.59
C ASN A 102 2.98 17.01 20.22
N ILE A 103 1.85 16.65 19.59
CA ILE A 103 1.78 16.24 18.19
C ILE A 103 1.35 17.45 17.37
N SER A 104 2.09 17.75 16.32
CA SER A 104 1.78 18.82 15.37
C SER A 104 1.79 18.28 13.95
N GLU A 105 0.78 18.67 13.18
CA GLU A 105 0.65 18.30 11.77
C GLU A 105 1.14 19.45 10.88
N GLN A 106 1.85 19.10 9.82
CA GLN A 106 2.33 20.01 8.80
C GLN A 106 1.95 19.46 7.43
N GLU A 107 1.44 20.32 6.55
CA GLU A 107 1.18 19.93 5.17
C GLU A 107 2.50 19.76 4.40
N GLY A 108 2.60 18.69 3.62
CA GLY A 108 3.77 18.38 2.80
C GLY A 108 4.82 17.52 3.50
N VAL A 109 6.02 17.53 2.92
CA VAL A 109 7.16 16.71 3.36
C VAL A 109 7.84 17.29 4.59
N LYS A 110 8.72 16.51 5.22
CA LYS A 110 9.53 16.93 6.37
C LYS A 110 10.20 18.29 6.10
N PRO A 111 9.95 19.33 6.92
CA PRO A 111 10.58 20.64 6.76
C PRO A 111 12.06 20.60 7.19
N LYS A 112 12.88 21.49 6.63
CA LYS A 112 14.32 21.58 6.94
C LYS A 112 14.61 21.93 8.40
N ALA A 113 13.75 22.71 9.04
CA ALA A 113 13.87 23.06 10.45
C ALA A 113 12.49 23.07 11.09
N PHE A 114 12.43 22.72 12.37
CA PHE A 114 11.17 22.71 13.10
C PHE A 114 11.35 23.01 14.59
N ASN A 115 10.48 23.88 15.07
CA ASN A 115 10.34 24.23 16.48
C ASN A 115 8.99 23.75 16.99
N CYS A 116 8.96 23.17 18.19
CA CYS A 116 7.70 22.76 18.78
C CYS A 116 6.81 23.99 19.08
N PRO A 117 5.54 24.02 18.62
CA PRO A 117 4.66 25.18 18.85
C PRO A 117 4.30 25.38 20.32
N THR A 118 4.35 24.32 21.13
CA THR A 118 3.92 24.35 22.54
C THR A 118 5.06 24.74 23.48
N CYS A 119 6.24 24.12 23.35
CA CYS A 119 7.37 24.37 24.24
C CYS A 119 8.47 25.26 23.64
N SER A 120 8.33 25.69 22.38
CA SER A 120 9.28 26.53 21.64
C SER A 120 10.70 25.96 21.54
N LYS A 121 10.92 24.69 21.91
CA LYS A 121 12.21 24.02 21.73
C LYS A 121 12.45 23.71 20.25
N LYS A 122 13.66 24.01 19.79
CA LYS A 122 14.16 23.61 18.48
C LYS A 122 14.38 22.11 18.45
N LEU A 123 13.64 21.41 17.57
CA LEU A 123 13.74 19.96 17.44
C LEU A 123 14.86 19.60 16.47
N TRP A 124 14.88 20.23 15.29
CA TRP A 124 15.97 20.07 14.33
C TRP A 124 16.13 21.30 13.43
N GLU A 125 17.29 21.35 12.79
CA GLU A 125 17.62 22.22 11.66
C GLU A 125 18.63 21.44 10.82
N GLU A 126 18.29 21.20 9.56
CA GLU A 126 19.19 20.64 8.57
C GLU A 126 20.13 21.74 8.08
N GLU A 127 21.43 21.45 8.08
CA GLU A 127 22.50 22.34 7.58
C GLU A 127 22.36 22.61 6.07
#